data_AF-A0A4Y2MPE1-F1
#
_entry.id   AF-A0A4Y2MPE1-F1
#
_cell.length_a   1.000
_cell.length_b   1.000
_cell.length_c   1.000
_cell.angle_alpha   90.00
_cell.angle_beta   90.00
_cell.angle_gamma   90.00
#
_symmetry.space_group_name_H-M   'P 1'
#
loop_
_entity.id
_entity.type
_entity.pdbx_description
1 polymer ?
#
loop_
_entity_poly.entity_id
_entity_poly.type
_entity_poly.pdbx_seq_one_letter_code
_entity_poly.pdbx_strand_id
1 'polypeptide(L)'
;MEQELRLGNVTCPVQPCKVPIIEKLNNLRINVFGYEDEEVFPLYISKRDDTRVINLLYITQGNDKNYCLIKNMSRLLGDLTKFNGETFYCYSCLHRFTTESLLKDHLPYCNEHSPQRIVMPEPGEESVLQFKQHKFSQPVPYAIYADFEALIEPMQTIPGKTASHIPCGYAYIIIRPNGLPLKPVTVYRGSDAVDHFITSIVREKDILAKKLHTITPMHMTTRDLEEFQKATHCNLCKKWLGKDRVRDHDHLSGKYRQALHNKCNLQLKQSKMIPCIFHNLRNYDGHLIMQGLGKLQDHEISVIPNNMEKYISFSIRRRKENPVTLQFIDSFQFLNTSLQKLVENLDHSKFSIMQSCISSPHRDLLLKKGIYPYEYMSSFSKFEETQLPPRSAFHSSLTNEGISEADYEHAQNVWIGWLVG
;
A
#
# COMPACT_ATOMS: atom_id res chain seq x y z
N MET A 1 42.13 49.68 3.93
CA MET A 1 41.35 50.54 3.03
C MET A 1 39.89 50.22 3.32
N GLU A 2 39.24 51.03 4.16
CA GLU A 2 37.81 50.87 4.45
C GLU A 2 37.05 51.20 3.16
N GLN A 3 36.34 50.24 2.60
CA GLN A 3 35.41 50.50 1.50
C GLN A 3 34.08 50.91 2.12
N GLU A 4 33.64 52.14 1.86
CA GLU A 4 32.30 52.58 2.25
C GLU A 4 31.23 51.82 1.46
N LEU A 5 30.26 51.23 2.16
CA LEU A 5 29.13 50.54 1.57
C LEU A 5 28.15 51.55 0.96
N ARG A 6 27.80 51.35 -0.31
CA ARG A 6 26.76 52.14 -0.99
C ARG A 6 25.39 51.69 -0.51
N LEU A 7 24.68 52.56 0.21
CA LEU A 7 23.35 52.28 0.74
C LEU A 7 22.20 52.68 -0.21
N GLY A 8 22.45 53.58 -1.17
CA GLY A 8 21.41 54.11 -2.05
C GLY A 8 20.30 54.78 -1.24
N ASN A 9 19.04 54.35 -1.46
CA ASN A 9 17.86 54.87 -0.75
C ASN A 9 17.50 54.07 0.53
N VAL A 10 18.37 53.18 1.00
CA VAL A 10 18.13 52.37 2.20
C VAL A 10 18.60 53.12 3.44
N THR A 11 17.71 53.30 4.42
CA THR A 11 18.03 53.95 5.70
C THR A 11 18.60 52.95 6.70
N CYS A 12 19.51 53.42 7.56
CA CYS A 12 20.02 52.64 8.68
C CYS A 12 19.05 52.70 9.89
N PRO A 13 18.91 51.61 10.68
CA PRO A 13 19.51 50.30 10.48
C PRO A 13 18.83 49.53 9.33
N VAL A 14 19.64 48.98 8.43
CA VAL A 14 19.16 48.21 7.26
C VAL A 14 18.33 47.04 7.76
N GLN A 15 17.11 46.87 7.23
CA GLN A 15 16.32 45.67 7.55
C GLN A 15 16.78 44.50 6.67
N PRO A 16 16.73 43.23 7.16
CA PRO A 16 17.12 42.06 6.38
C PRO A 16 16.46 41.98 4.98
N CYS A 17 15.19 42.41 4.87
CA CYS A 17 14.46 42.45 3.59
C CYS A 17 15.02 43.45 2.56
N LYS A 18 15.88 44.40 2.96
CA LYS A 18 16.52 45.40 2.10
C LYS A 18 17.97 45.03 1.74
N VAL A 19 18.52 43.97 2.33
CA VAL A 19 19.86 43.46 2.03
C VAL A 19 20.07 43.10 0.54
N PRO A 20 19.08 42.56 -0.21
CA PRO A 20 19.25 42.34 -1.65
C PRO A 20 19.63 43.60 -2.44
N ILE A 21 19.17 44.78 -1.99
CA ILE A 21 19.51 46.06 -2.61
C ILE A 21 20.98 46.38 -2.38
N ILE A 22 21.45 46.22 -1.14
CA ILE A 22 22.86 46.45 -0.75
C ILE A 22 23.77 45.48 -1.48
N GLU A 23 23.38 44.20 -1.55
CA GLU A 23 24.09 43.14 -2.27
C GLU A 23 24.31 43.53 -3.74
N LYS A 24 23.26 44.00 -4.42
CA LYS A 24 23.31 44.41 -5.83
C LYS A 24 24.13 45.66 -6.05
N LEU A 25 23.98 46.68 -5.20
CA LEU A 25 24.68 47.98 -5.34
C LEU A 25 26.20 47.88 -5.14
N ASN A 26 26.63 46.93 -4.31
CA ASN A 26 28.03 46.78 -3.93
C ASN A 26 28.69 45.55 -4.58
N ASN A 27 27.95 44.78 -5.38
CA ASN A 27 28.41 43.54 -6.00
C ASN A 27 28.98 42.54 -4.96
N LEU A 28 28.24 42.34 -3.87
CA LEU A 28 28.60 41.42 -2.79
C LEU A 28 27.75 40.16 -2.86
N ARG A 29 28.08 39.15 -2.05
CA ARG A 29 27.22 38.01 -1.72
C ARG A 29 27.02 38.00 -0.22
N ILE A 30 25.79 38.26 0.23
CA ILE A 30 25.49 38.44 1.66
C ILE A 30 24.48 37.38 2.10
N ASN A 31 24.79 36.70 3.20
CA ASN A 31 23.81 35.91 3.94
C ASN A 31 23.54 36.60 5.28
N VAL A 32 22.29 36.56 5.72
CA VAL A 32 21.85 37.08 7.00
C VAL A 32 21.17 35.97 7.78
N PHE A 33 21.61 35.80 9.02
CA PHE A 33 21.05 34.85 9.97
C PHE A 33 20.49 35.62 11.16
N GLY A 34 19.32 35.23 11.67
CA GLY A 34 18.77 35.72 12.93
C GLY A 34 19.27 34.90 14.11
N TYR A 35 19.12 35.47 15.31
CA TYR A 35 19.36 34.78 16.57
C TYR A 35 18.27 35.14 17.57
N GLU A 36 17.44 34.17 17.92
CA GLU A 36 16.34 34.28 18.88
C GLU A 36 16.29 32.99 19.71
N ASP A 37 15.97 33.11 21.00
CA ASP A 37 15.85 31.97 21.94
C ASP A 37 17.05 31.00 21.94
N GLU A 38 18.27 31.55 21.87
CA GLU A 38 19.54 30.82 21.77
C GLU A 38 19.77 30.06 20.45
N GLU A 39 18.96 30.32 19.42
CA GLU A 39 19.00 29.57 18.18
C GLU A 39 19.23 30.45 16.94
N VAL A 40 20.10 29.97 16.04
CA VAL A 40 20.42 30.63 14.77
C VAL A 40 19.48 30.13 13.67
N PHE A 41 18.97 31.04 12.83
CA PHE A 41 18.11 30.69 11.70
C PHE A 41 18.37 31.60 10.48
N PRO A 42 18.17 31.12 9.24
CA PRO A 42 18.41 31.94 8.06
C PRO A 42 17.29 32.99 7.86
N LEU A 43 17.67 34.27 7.70
CA LEU A 43 16.77 35.38 7.36
C LEU A 43 16.82 35.73 5.87
N TYR A 44 18.02 35.66 5.28
CA TYR A 44 18.23 35.93 3.87
C TYR A 44 19.48 35.18 3.39
N ILE A 45 19.37 34.39 2.32
CA ILE A 45 20.49 33.67 1.73
C ILE A 45 20.63 34.13 0.29
N SER A 46 21.82 34.61 -0.07
CA SER A 46 22.10 35.06 -1.43
C SER A 46 22.09 33.89 -2.41
N LYS A 47 21.46 34.10 -3.57
CA LYS A 47 21.46 33.14 -4.69
C LYS A 47 22.71 33.25 -5.58
N ARG A 48 23.63 34.16 -5.25
CA ARG A 48 24.87 34.36 -6.01
C ARG A 48 25.90 33.30 -5.61
N ASP A 49 26.70 32.87 -6.57
CA ASP A 49 27.81 31.92 -6.41
C ASP A 49 29.18 32.54 -6.77
N ASP A 50 29.17 33.68 -7.46
CA ASP A 50 30.30 34.32 -8.13
C ASP A 50 31.26 35.13 -7.23
N THR A 51 30.95 35.31 -5.95
CA THR A 51 31.68 36.20 -5.05
C THR A 51 31.89 35.61 -3.64
N ARG A 52 32.88 36.14 -2.92
CA ARG A 52 33.17 35.75 -1.53
C ARG A 52 31.94 36.03 -0.66
N VAL A 53 31.43 35.00 -0.01
CA VAL A 53 30.26 35.10 0.88
C VAL A 53 30.59 35.87 2.16
N ILE A 54 29.71 36.80 2.52
CA ILE A 54 29.72 37.53 3.79
C ILE A 54 28.53 37.03 4.59
N ASN A 55 28.79 36.36 5.70
CA ASN A 55 27.75 35.88 6.62
C ASN A 55 27.58 36.90 7.75
N LEU A 56 26.38 37.42 7.93
CA LEU A 56 26.04 38.38 8.97
C LEU A 56 25.02 37.77 9.93
N LEU A 57 25.21 38.01 11.23
CA LEU A 57 24.25 37.72 12.27
C LEU A 57 23.48 39.00 12.58
N TYR A 58 22.16 38.95 12.48
CA TYR A 58 21.25 40.04 12.79
C TYR A 58 20.63 39.78 14.16
N ILE A 59 20.96 40.64 15.13
CA ILE A 59 20.52 40.51 16.51
C ILE A 59 19.62 41.69 16.84
N THR A 60 18.51 41.39 17.51
CA THR A 60 17.58 42.40 18.02
C THR A 60 17.46 42.31 19.54
N GLN A 61 17.71 43.41 20.23
CA GLN A 61 17.53 43.53 21.68
C GLN A 61 16.65 44.76 21.95
N GLY A 62 15.36 44.54 22.24
CA GLY A 62 14.39 45.63 22.36
C GLY A 62 14.29 46.43 21.05
N ASN A 63 14.62 47.72 21.09
CA ASN A 63 14.62 48.60 19.91
C ASN A 63 15.94 48.59 19.14
N ASP A 64 17.00 48.01 19.69
CA ASP A 64 18.32 48.02 19.09
C ASP A 64 18.49 46.86 18.10
N LYS A 65 18.96 47.19 16.89
CA LYS A 65 19.12 46.27 15.76
C LYS A 65 20.55 46.35 15.26
N ASN A 66 21.30 45.26 15.41
CA ASN A 66 22.73 45.22 15.08
C ASN A 66 23.06 44.08 14.13
N TYR A 67 24.04 44.32 13.25
CA TYR A 67 24.66 43.28 12.44
C TYR A 67 26.06 42.95 12.99
N CYS A 68 26.35 41.67 13.12
CA CYS A 68 27.67 41.16 13.50
C CYS A 68 28.22 40.27 12.39
N LEU A 69 29.54 40.34 12.14
CA LEU A 69 30.17 39.47 11.15
C LEU A 69 30.34 38.05 11.72
N ILE A 70 29.79 37.05 11.03
CA ILE A 70 30.05 35.64 11.33
C ILE A 70 31.37 35.25 10.66
N LYS A 71 32.45 35.23 11.45
CA LYS A 71 33.79 34.87 10.96
C LYS A 71 33.93 33.38 10.62
N ASN A 72 33.23 32.52 11.35
CA ASN A 72 33.27 31.07 11.14
C ASN A 72 31.93 30.44 11.57
N MET A 73 31.18 29.91 10.61
CA MET A 73 29.87 29.28 10.87
C MET A 73 30.01 27.98 11.68
N SER A 74 31.04 27.18 11.41
CA SER A 74 31.28 25.93 12.14
C SER A 74 31.55 26.15 13.63
N ARG A 75 32.15 27.28 14.01
CA ARG A 75 32.36 27.64 15.42
C ARG A 75 31.11 28.21 16.06
N LEU A 76 30.33 29.02 15.32
CA LEU A 76 29.08 29.60 15.81
C LEU A 76 28.06 28.51 16.16
N LEU A 77 28.01 27.44 15.34
CA LEU A 77 27.09 26.31 15.51
C LEU A 77 27.77 25.07 16.12
N GLY A 78 28.88 25.27 16.83
CA GLY A 78 29.72 24.17 17.33
C GLY A 78 29.13 23.46 18.55
N ASP A 79 28.41 24.20 19.38
CA ASP A 79 27.71 23.76 20.59
C ASP A 79 26.56 22.79 20.32
N LEU A 80 26.01 22.78 19.11
CA LEU A 80 25.02 21.81 18.65
C LEU A 80 25.53 20.37 18.63
N THR A 81 26.85 20.14 18.78
CA THR A 81 27.44 18.79 18.71
C THR A 81 28.57 18.56 19.70
N LYS A 82 28.84 17.29 20.01
CA LYS A 82 30.03 16.86 20.79
C LYS A 82 31.28 16.67 19.92
N PHE A 83 31.23 17.01 18.63
CA PHE A 83 32.30 16.78 17.69
C PHE A 83 33.29 17.95 17.68
N ASN A 84 34.58 17.66 17.85
CA ASN A 84 35.63 18.67 18.03
C ASN A 84 36.40 19.03 16.74
N GLY A 85 35.82 18.76 15.56
CA GLY A 85 36.43 19.06 14.26
C GLY A 85 35.65 20.10 13.45
N GLU A 86 36.18 20.47 12.29
CA GLU A 86 35.46 21.33 11.34
C GLU A 86 34.23 20.60 10.78
N THR A 87 33.13 21.34 10.66
CA THR A 87 31.86 20.83 10.13
C THR A 87 31.33 21.76 9.05
N PHE A 88 30.61 21.18 8.09
CA PHE A 88 30.12 21.90 6.92
C PHE A 88 28.62 22.12 7.05
N TYR A 89 28.16 23.35 6.85
CA TYR A 89 26.75 23.70 7.02
C TYR A 89 26.14 24.18 5.71
N CYS A 90 24.94 23.71 5.41
CA CYS A 90 24.13 24.35 4.38
C CYS A 90 23.54 25.64 4.95
N TYR A 91 23.83 26.78 4.33
CA TYR A 91 23.32 28.07 4.81
C TYR A 91 21.80 28.23 4.65
N SER A 92 21.18 27.47 3.75
CA SER A 92 19.74 27.53 3.50
C SER A 92 18.92 26.75 4.54
N CYS A 93 19.39 25.59 5.01
CA CYS A 93 18.66 24.74 5.96
C CYS A 93 19.32 24.59 7.33
N LEU A 94 20.56 25.10 7.48
CA LEU A 94 21.46 24.89 8.61
C LEU A 94 21.73 23.42 8.95
N HIS A 95 21.48 22.50 8.02
CA HIS A 95 21.85 21.10 8.17
C HIS A 95 23.37 20.95 8.14
N ARG A 96 23.86 20.07 9.02
CA ARG A 96 25.28 19.80 9.24
C ARG A 96 25.73 18.57 8.46
N PHE A 97 26.89 18.67 7.83
CA PHE A 97 27.55 17.60 7.10
C PHE A 97 28.96 17.38 7.67
N THR A 98 29.39 16.12 7.65
CA THR A 98 30.72 15.71 8.14
C THR A 98 31.82 15.98 7.11
N THR A 99 31.47 16.09 5.82
CA THR A 99 32.41 16.37 4.74
C THR A 99 31.83 17.40 3.76
N GLU A 100 32.70 18.12 3.07
CA GLU A 100 32.30 19.10 2.06
C GLU A 100 31.58 18.45 0.86
N SER A 101 31.95 17.21 0.51
CA SER A 101 31.30 16.47 -0.58
C SER A 101 29.82 16.24 -0.31
N LEU A 102 29.47 15.82 0.92
CA LEU A 102 28.06 15.59 1.29
C LEU A 102 27.25 16.88 1.27
N LEU A 103 27.86 18.00 1.65
CA LEU A 103 27.22 19.31 1.50
C LEU A 103 26.99 19.62 0.01
N LYS A 104 27.99 19.40 -0.86
CA LYS A 104 27.86 19.63 -2.31
C LYS A 104 26.75 18.78 -2.93
N ASP A 105 26.60 17.53 -2.51
CA ASP A 105 25.52 16.65 -2.98
C ASP A 105 24.13 17.13 -2.52
N HIS A 106 24.05 17.80 -1.36
CA HIS A 106 22.80 18.32 -0.81
C HIS A 106 22.34 19.64 -1.45
N LEU A 107 23.26 20.54 -1.82
CA LEU A 107 22.96 21.90 -2.29
C LEU A 107 21.99 21.97 -3.48
N PRO A 108 22.07 21.11 -4.53
CA PRO A 108 21.14 21.15 -5.66
C PRO A 108 19.68 21.01 -5.24
N TYR A 109 19.40 20.12 -4.28
CA TYR A 109 18.04 19.85 -3.81
C TYR A 109 17.55 20.93 -2.83
N CYS A 110 18.43 21.40 -1.94
CA CYS A 110 18.04 22.32 -0.89
C CYS A 110 17.79 23.75 -1.40
N ASN A 111 18.61 24.21 -2.35
CA ASN A 111 18.54 25.58 -2.86
C ASN A 111 17.34 25.85 -3.79
N GLU A 112 16.61 24.81 -4.22
CA GLU A 112 15.32 24.96 -4.91
C GLU A 112 14.21 25.48 -3.99
N HIS A 113 14.39 25.33 -2.67
CA HIS A 113 13.42 25.74 -1.66
C HIS A 113 13.80 27.06 -1.00
N SER A 114 12.84 27.71 -0.35
CA SER A 114 13.12 28.86 0.52
C SER A 114 13.98 28.42 1.71
N PRO A 115 14.83 29.32 2.26
CA PRO A 115 15.56 29.03 3.49
C PRO A 115 14.61 28.55 4.59
N GLN A 116 15.01 27.50 5.28
CA GLN A 116 14.18 26.80 6.25
C GLN A 116 15.07 26.32 7.41
N ARG A 117 14.47 25.88 8.51
CA ARG A 117 15.21 25.32 9.63
C ARG A 117 14.62 23.97 10.00
N ILE A 118 15.48 22.99 10.23
CA ILE A 118 15.07 21.68 10.74
C ILE A 118 14.83 21.83 12.24
N VAL A 119 13.60 21.53 12.67
CA VAL A 119 13.22 21.43 14.08
C VAL A 119 12.92 19.97 14.36
N MET A 120 13.65 19.38 15.30
CA MET A 120 13.36 18.03 15.78
C MET A 120 12.22 18.11 16.80
N PRO A 121 11.28 17.14 16.84
CA PRO A 121 10.27 17.11 17.89
C PRO A 121 10.93 16.96 19.26
N GLU A 122 10.37 17.63 20.26
CA GLU A 122 10.80 17.47 21.65
C GLU A 122 10.75 16.00 22.09
N PRO A 123 11.77 15.49 22.80
CA PRO A 123 11.78 14.12 23.29
C PRO A 123 10.52 13.80 24.10
N GLY A 124 9.72 12.83 23.64
CA GLY A 124 8.46 12.45 24.29
C GLY A 124 7.67 11.40 23.52
N GLU A 125 6.44 11.09 23.97
CA GLU A 125 5.57 10.11 23.27
C GLU A 125 5.27 10.54 21.81
N GLU A 126 5.23 11.84 21.52
CA GLU A 126 4.98 12.38 20.18
C GLU A 126 6.23 12.37 19.27
N SER A 127 7.43 12.20 19.84
CA SER A 127 8.67 12.02 19.06
C SER A 127 8.91 10.57 18.64
N VAL A 128 8.03 9.64 19.01
CA VAL A 128 8.15 8.21 18.71
C VAL A 128 7.06 7.77 17.73
N LEU A 129 7.48 7.28 16.57
CA LEU A 129 6.57 6.65 15.61
C LEU A 129 6.09 5.31 16.16
N GLN A 130 4.77 5.15 16.29
CA GLN A 130 4.13 3.91 16.69
C GLN A 130 2.91 3.62 15.82
N PHE A 131 2.65 2.34 15.60
CA PHE A 131 1.50 1.90 14.81
C PHE A 131 0.20 2.17 15.59
N LYS A 132 -0.67 3.04 15.08
CA LYS A 132 -1.92 3.44 15.76
C LYS A 132 -3.15 2.64 15.32
N GLN A 133 -3.13 2.06 14.12
CA GLN A 133 -4.30 1.40 13.52
C GLN A 133 -4.35 -0.11 13.82
N HIS A 134 -4.30 -0.47 15.10
CA HIS A 134 -4.25 -1.86 15.58
C HIS A 134 -5.38 -2.77 15.07
N LYS A 135 -6.51 -2.21 14.64
CA LYS A 135 -7.59 -2.95 13.98
C LYS A 135 -7.13 -3.76 12.75
N PHE A 136 -6.10 -3.29 12.04
CA PHE A 136 -5.55 -3.96 10.86
C PHE A 136 -4.50 -5.04 11.21
N SER A 137 -4.14 -5.21 12.48
CA SER A 137 -3.27 -6.31 12.90
C SER A 137 -4.05 -7.61 13.09
N GLN A 138 -5.38 -7.58 13.04
CA GLN A 138 -6.23 -8.76 13.17
C GLN A 138 -6.45 -9.38 11.78
N PRO A 139 -6.37 -10.71 11.64
CA PRO A 139 -6.75 -11.38 10.41
C PRO A 139 -8.19 -11.02 10.00
N VAL A 140 -8.41 -10.91 8.70
CA VAL A 140 -9.77 -10.82 8.18
C VAL A 140 -10.52 -12.13 8.49
N PRO A 141 -11.83 -12.06 8.79
CA PRO A 141 -12.54 -13.23 9.28
C PRO A 141 -12.80 -14.28 8.18
N TYR A 142 -12.94 -13.85 6.93
CA TYR A 142 -13.00 -14.74 5.77
C TYR A 142 -12.39 -13.99 4.60
N ALA A 143 -11.71 -14.69 3.69
CA ALA A 143 -11.26 -14.13 2.43
C ALA A 143 -11.76 -15.00 1.29
N ILE A 144 -12.27 -14.39 0.23
CA ILE A 144 -12.68 -15.09 -0.99
C ILE A 144 -11.64 -14.80 -2.05
N TYR A 145 -11.12 -15.83 -2.69
CA TYR A 145 -10.26 -15.70 -3.87
C TYR A 145 -11.04 -16.21 -5.07
N ALA A 146 -11.05 -15.44 -6.15
CA ALA A 146 -11.85 -15.74 -7.33
C ALA A 146 -11.13 -15.34 -8.61
N ASP A 147 -11.55 -15.93 -9.72
CA ASP A 147 -11.03 -15.70 -11.06
C ASP A 147 -12.11 -16.02 -12.10
N PHE A 148 -12.16 -15.29 -13.23
CA PHE A 148 -13.03 -15.59 -14.35
C PHE A 148 -12.25 -16.11 -15.55
N GLU A 149 -12.95 -16.90 -16.37
CA GLU A 149 -12.52 -17.24 -17.72
C GLU A 149 -13.49 -16.64 -18.74
N ALA A 150 -12.96 -16.27 -19.91
CA ALA A 150 -13.74 -15.71 -21.00
C ALA A 150 -13.41 -16.37 -22.34
N LEU A 151 -14.44 -16.52 -23.17
CA LEU A 151 -14.29 -16.81 -24.58
C LEU A 151 -13.88 -15.54 -25.32
N ILE A 152 -13.08 -15.72 -26.38
CA ILE A 152 -12.67 -14.64 -27.26
C ILE A 152 -13.40 -14.79 -28.59
N GLU A 153 -14.48 -14.02 -28.77
CA GLU A 153 -15.20 -13.95 -30.04
C GLU A 153 -14.57 -12.88 -30.97
N PRO A 154 -14.07 -13.24 -32.16
CA PRO A 154 -13.52 -12.26 -33.10
C PRO A 154 -14.58 -11.25 -33.55
N MET A 155 -14.26 -9.96 -33.49
CA MET A 155 -15.13 -8.89 -33.99
C MET A 155 -14.60 -8.38 -35.32
N GLN A 156 -15.33 -8.62 -36.42
CA GLN A 156 -14.95 -8.14 -37.75
C GLN A 156 -15.58 -6.78 -38.12
N THR A 157 -16.55 -6.30 -37.35
CA THR A 157 -17.47 -5.23 -37.77
C THR A 157 -17.18 -3.83 -37.20
N ILE A 158 -16.24 -3.67 -36.25
CA ILE A 158 -15.98 -2.39 -35.60
C ILE A 158 -14.48 -2.02 -35.75
N PRO A 159 -14.14 -0.92 -36.46
CA PRO A 159 -12.76 -0.46 -36.57
C PRO A 159 -12.13 -0.21 -35.19
N GLY A 160 -11.01 -0.87 -34.90
CA GLY A 160 -10.26 -0.72 -33.65
C GLY A 160 -10.66 -1.65 -32.50
N LYS A 161 -11.67 -2.52 -32.66
CA LYS A 161 -11.97 -3.61 -31.71
C LYS A 161 -11.78 -4.95 -32.39
N THR A 162 -10.81 -5.72 -31.94
CA THR A 162 -10.40 -7.00 -32.56
C THR A 162 -11.19 -8.20 -32.04
N ALA A 163 -11.60 -8.19 -30.77
CA ALA A 163 -12.36 -9.28 -30.16
C ALA A 163 -13.28 -8.82 -29.02
N SER A 164 -14.32 -9.60 -28.79
CA SER A 164 -15.26 -9.48 -27.68
C SER A 164 -14.95 -10.55 -26.63
N HIS A 165 -14.78 -10.14 -25.38
CA HIS A 165 -14.54 -11.07 -24.28
C HIS A 165 -15.87 -11.44 -23.61
N ILE A 166 -16.27 -12.71 -23.73
CA ILE A 166 -17.54 -13.22 -23.20
C ILE A 166 -17.24 -14.10 -21.98
N PRO A 167 -17.59 -13.69 -20.76
CA PRO A 167 -17.37 -14.50 -19.57
C PRO A 167 -18.08 -15.84 -19.71
N CYS A 168 -17.33 -16.93 -19.56
CA CYS A 168 -17.85 -18.28 -19.78
C CYS A 168 -17.72 -19.17 -18.55
N GLY A 169 -16.98 -18.73 -17.54
CA GLY A 169 -16.87 -19.45 -16.29
C GLY A 169 -16.16 -18.65 -15.21
N TYR A 170 -16.21 -19.16 -14.00
CA TYR A 170 -15.45 -18.64 -12.88
C TYR A 170 -15.12 -19.74 -11.90
N ALA A 171 -14.12 -19.49 -11.05
CA ALA A 171 -13.87 -20.28 -9.87
C ALA A 171 -13.74 -19.36 -8.64
N TYR A 172 -14.15 -19.84 -7.48
CA TYR A 172 -13.79 -19.19 -6.21
C TYR A 172 -13.58 -20.18 -5.07
N ILE A 173 -12.78 -19.75 -4.11
CA ILE A 173 -12.53 -20.46 -2.85
C ILE A 173 -12.67 -19.50 -1.67
N ILE A 174 -13.22 -19.98 -0.56
CA ILE A 174 -13.38 -19.20 0.67
C ILE A 174 -12.41 -19.73 1.72
N ILE A 175 -11.54 -18.86 2.23
CA ILE A 175 -10.53 -19.16 3.25
C ILE A 175 -10.98 -18.63 4.61
N ARG A 176 -10.84 -19.46 5.64
CA ARG A 176 -11.15 -19.17 7.04
C ARG A 176 -9.99 -18.40 7.71
N PRO A 177 -10.18 -17.82 8.92
CA PRO A 177 -9.10 -17.13 9.64
C PRO A 177 -7.90 -18.04 9.96
N ASN A 178 -8.13 -19.35 10.07
CA ASN A 178 -7.07 -20.34 10.32
C ASN A 178 -6.28 -20.72 9.05
N GLY A 179 -6.54 -20.07 7.91
CA GLY A 179 -5.85 -20.32 6.65
C GLY A 179 -6.35 -21.55 5.88
N LEU A 180 -7.38 -22.24 6.36
CA LEU A 180 -7.92 -23.44 5.70
C LEU A 180 -9.17 -23.11 4.86
N PRO A 181 -9.38 -23.81 3.73
CA PRO A 181 -10.61 -23.73 2.96
C PRO A 181 -11.84 -23.98 3.83
N LEU A 182 -12.89 -23.18 3.63
CA LEU A 182 -14.19 -23.38 4.28
C LEU A 182 -14.96 -24.55 3.64
N LYS A 183 -14.83 -24.69 2.32
CA LYS A 183 -15.46 -25.69 1.47
C LYS A 183 -14.58 -25.92 0.23
N PRO A 184 -14.80 -27.01 -0.55
CA PRO A 184 -14.12 -27.21 -1.83
C PRO A 184 -14.28 -26.01 -2.79
N VAL A 185 -13.36 -25.91 -3.76
CA VAL A 185 -13.41 -24.88 -4.80
C VAL A 185 -14.77 -24.96 -5.51
N THR A 186 -15.43 -23.82 -5.65
CA THR A 186 -16.66 -23.71 -6.43
C THR A 186 -16.30 -23.28 -7.83
N VAL A 187 -16.65 -24.10 -8.82
CA VAL A 187 -16.42 -23.84 -10.25
C VAL A 187 -17.77 -23.76 -10.95
N TYR A 188 -17.90 -22.84 -11.88
CA TYR A 188 -19.08 -22.69 -12.71
C TYR A 188 -18.67 -22.40 -14.15
N ARG A 189 -19.41 -22.95 -15.12
CA ARG A 189 -19.26 -22.69 -16.55
C ARG A 189 -20.65 -22.53 -17.17
N GLY A 190 -20.86 -21.46 -17.92
CA GLY A 190 -22.13 -21.12 -18.54
C GLY A 190 -22.13 -19.71 -19.13
N SER A 191 -23.13 -19.41 -19.96
CA SER A 191 -23.27 -18.11 -20.64
C SER A 191 -23.71 -16.98 -19.70
N ASP A 192 -24.32 -17.32 -18.56
CA ASP A 192 -24.71 -16.42 -17.48
C ASP A 192 -23.65 -16.33 -16.36
N ALA A 193 -22.37 -16.61 -16.66
CA ALA A 193 -21.29 -16.67 -15.67
C ALA A 193 -21.23 -15.47 -14.73
N VAL A 194 -21.40 -14.24 -15.23
CA VAL A 194 -21.41 -13.03 -14.41
C VAL A 194 -22.61 -13.01 -13.46
N ASP A 195 -23.82 -13.21 -13.96
CA ASP A 195 -25.04 -13.15 -13.14
C ASP A 195 -25.08 -14.26 -12.11
N HIS A 196 -24.64 -15.47 -12.49
CA HIS A 196 -24.49 -16.60 -11.59
C HIS A 196 -23.41 -16.36 -10.53
N PHE A 197 -22.29 -15.73 -10.88
CA PHE A 197 -21.24 -15.35 -9.92
C PHE A 197 -21.77 -14.36 -8.89
N ILE A 198 -22.44 -13.30 -9.32
CA ILE A 198 -22.98 -12.27 -8.41
C ILE A 198 -24.00 -12.89 -7.45
N THR A 199 -24.90 -13.73 -7.96
CA THR A 199 -25.87 -14.45 -7.13
C THR A 199 -25.17 -15.35 -6.12
N SER A 200 -24.15 -16.10 -6.57
CA SER A 200 -23.38 -17.01 -5.72
C SER A 200 -22.61 -16.27 -4.62
N ILE A 201 -21.89 -15.20 -4.96
CA ILE A 201 -21.04 -14.48 -4.01
C ILE A 201 -21.87 -13.69 -2.99
N VAL A 202 -23.03 -13.17 -3.40
CA VAL A 202 -23.99 -12.53 -2.47
C VAL A 202 -24.58 -13.55 -1.51
N ARG A 203 -24.94 -14.75 -1.98
CA ARG A 203 -25.42 -15.84 -1.13
C ARG A 203 -24.36 -16.26 -0.10
N GLU A 204 -23.11 -16.44 -0.54
CA GLU A 204 -21.99 -16.74 0.36
C GLU A 204 -21.78 -15.62 1.38
N LYS A 205 -21.76 -14.37 0.94
CA LYS A 205 -21.68 -13.19 1.82
C LYS A 205 -22.77 -13.21 2.89
N ASP A 206 -24.01 -13.54 2.54
CA ASP A 206 -25.12 -13.57 3.51
C ASP A 206 -24.98 -14.71 4.53
N ILE A 207 -24.48 -15.88 4.11
CA ILE A 207 -24.17 -16.99 5.01
C ILE A 207 -23.05 -16.59 5.97
N LEU A 208 -21.97 -16.00 5.45
CA LEU A 208 -20.83 -15.55 6.26
C LEU A 208 -21.23 -14.40 7.19
N ALA A 209 -22.11 -13.50 6.76
CA ALA A 209 -22.60 -12.40 7.59
C ALA A 209 -23.31 -12.89 8.85
N LYS A 210 -24.14 -13.94 8.74
CA LYS A 210 -24.78 -14.57 9.91
C LYS A 210 -23.74 -15.09 10.92
N LYS A 211 -22.64 -15.69 10.43
CA LYS A 211 -21.53 -16.14 11.28
C LYS A 211 -20.79 -14.96 11.93
N LEU A 212 -20.54 -13.89 11.20
CA LEU A 212 -19.89 -12.67 11.72
C LEU A 212 -20.72 -11.90 12.75
N HIS A 213 -22.05 -12.05 12.71
CA HIS A 213 -22.94 -11.44 13.71
C HIS A 213 -23.06 -12.28 14.98
N THR A 214 -22.73 -13.56 14.91
CA THR A 214 -22.77 -14.46 16.07
C THR A 214 -21.47 -14.32 16.84
N ILE A 215 -21.55 -13.89 18.10
CA ILE A 215 -20.39 -13.83 18.99
C ILE A 215 -20.31 -15.17 19.71
N THR A 216 -19.31 -15.97 19.36
CA THR A 216 -19.03 -17.24 20.06
C THR A 216 -18.60 -16.93 21.50
N PRO A 217 -19.24 -17.53 22.52
CA PRO A 217 -18.86 -17.32 23.91
C PRO A 217 -17.37 -17.62 24.16
N MET A 218 -16.75 -16.82 25.01
CA MET A 218 -15.33 -16.95 25.33
C MET A 218 -15.05 -18.29 26.04
N HIS A 219 -14.08 -19.02 25.52
CA HIS A 219 -13.53 -20.21 26.14
C HIS A 219 -12.09 -19.95 26.57
N MET A 220 -11.80 -20.19 27.85
CA MET A 220 -10.48 -20.05 28.45
C MET A 220 -10.03 -21.37 29.03
N THR A 221 -8.82 -21.78 28.69
CA THR A 221 -8.13 -22.88 29.36
C THR A 221 -7.62 -22.45 30.74
N THR A 222 -7.22 -23.39 31.59
CA THR A 222 -6.58 -23.09 32.87
C THR A 222 -5.36 -22.19 32.70
N ARG A 223 -4.56 -22.43 31.65
CA ARG A 223 -3.40 -21.61 31.31
C ARG A 223 -3.79 -20.18 30.95
N ASP A 224 -4.84 -19.98 30.16
CA ASP A 224 -5.32 -18.64 29.78
C ASP A 224 -5.77 -17.84 31.01
N LEU A 225 -6.42 -18.50 31.97
CA LEU A 225 -6.84 -17.89 33.22
C LEU A 225 -5.64 -17.43 34.05
N GLU A 226 -4.61 -18.26 34.16
CA GLU A 226 -3.37 -17.88 34.84
C GLU A 226 -2.66 -16.72 34.14
N GLU A 227 -2.53 -16.77 32.81
CA GLU A 227 -1.91 -15.70 32.02
C GLU A 227 -2.66 -14.38 32.22
N PHE A 228 -4.00 -14.41 32.20
CA PHE A 228 -4.83 -13.23 32.47
C PHE A 228 -4.65 -12.70 33.91
N GLN A 229 -4.60 -13.57 34.91
CA GLN A 229 -4.42 -13.17 36.31
C GLN A 229 -3.05 -12.54 36.56
N LYS A 230 -1.99 -13.11 35.97
CA LYS A 230 -0.60 -12.65 36.06
C LYS A 230 -0.34 -11.40 35.21
N ALA A 231 -1.20 -11.08 34.23
CA ALA A 231 -1.04 -9.93 33.37
C ALA A 231 -1.10 -8.60 34.15
N THR A 232 0.02 -7.88 34.08
CA THR A 232 0.24 -6.57 34.72
C THR A 232 0.11 -5.40 33.74
N HIS A 233 0.54 -5.61 32.49
CA HIS A 233 0.55 -4.61 31.44
C HIS A 233 -0.33 -5.03 30.27
N CYS A 234 -0.91 -4.05 29.59
CA CYS A 234 -1.76 -4.26 28.43
C CYS A 234 -0.93 -4.79 27.26
N ASN A 235 -1.34 -5.91 26.67
CA ASN A 235 -0.60 -6.50 25.57
C ASN A 235 -0.53 -5.61 24.31
N LEU A 236 -1.46 -4.66 24.17
CA LEU A 236 -1.49 -3.74 23.02
C LEU A 236 -0.65 -2.47 23.25
N CYS A 237 -1.01 -1.64 24.24
CA CYS A 237 -0.34 -0.35 24.47
C CYS A 237 0.86 -0.43 25.42
N LYS A 238 1.12 -1.60 26.02
CA LYS A 238 2.21 -1.87 26.97
C LYS A 238 2.15 -1.07 28.28
N LYS A 239 1.08 -0.30 28.54
CA LYS A 239 0.86 0.44 29.80
C LYS A 239 0.24 -0.46 30.89
N TRP A 240 0.42 -0.11 32.16
CA TRP A 240 -0.13 -0.83 33.32
C TRP A 240 -1.67 -0.97 33.25
N LEU A 241 -2.21 -2.16 33.50
CA LEU A 241 -3.64 -2.47 33.37
C LEU A 241 -4.48 -1.93 34.54
N GLY A 242 -3.99 -2.06 35.77
CA GLY A 242 -4.75 -1.70 36.97
C GLY A 242 -6.12 -2.38 37.02
N LYS A 243 -7.17 -1.58 37.29
CA LYS A 243 -8.56 -2.07 37.37
C LYS A 243 -9.25 -2.20 36.00
N ASP A 244 -8.71 -1.62 34.93
CA ASP A 244 -9.28 -1.64 33.57
C ASP A 244 -8.83 -2.89 32.79
N ARG A 245 -8.69 -4.03 33.47
CA ARG A 245 -8.20 -5.27 32.88
C ARG A 245 -9.36 -6.07 32.28
N VAL A 246 -9.48 -6.05 30.96
CA VAL A 246 -10.50 -6.80 30.20
C VAL A 246 -9.89 -7.98 29.43
N ARG A 247 -10.73 -8.98 29.16
CA ARG A 247 -10.38 -10.18 28.40
C ARG A 247 -10.74 -9.98 26.93
N ASP A 248 -9.72 -9.88 26.10
CA ASP A 248 -9.88 -9.92 24.65
C ASP A 248 -10.04 -11.36 24.17
N HIS A 249 -10.97 -11.60 23.25
CA HIS A 249 -11.17 -12.92 22.64
C HIS A 249 -11.59 -12.79 21.18
N ASP A 250 -11.30 -13.83 20.41
CA ASP A 250 -11.81 -13.96 19.05
C ASP A 250 -13.29 -14.34 19.09
N HIS A 251 -14.14 -13.51 18.48
CA HIS A 251 -15.59 -13.73 18.42
C HIS A 251 -15.99 -14.88 17.50
N LEU A 252 -15.11 -15.37 16.63
CA LEU A 252 -15.39 -16.55 15.78
C LEU A 252 -15.11 -17.85 16.52
N SER A 253 -13.90 -18.03 17.04
CA SER A 253 -13.50 -19.26 17.73
C SER A 253 -13.87 -19.28 19.22
N GLY A 254 -14.18 -18.13 19.82
CA GLY A 254 -14.33 -17.99 21.27
C GLY A 254 -12.98 -17.97 22.03
N LYS A 255 -11.85 -18.16 21.34
CA LYS A 255 -10.55 -18.30 22.00
C LYS A 255 -10.09 -16.99 22.64
N TYR A 256 -9.69 -17.04 23.90
CA TYR A 256 -9.02 -15.92 24.56
C TYR A 256 -7.72 -15.55 23.83
N ARG A 257 -7.48 -14.23 23.70
CA ARG A 257 -6.31 -13.69 23.01
C ARG A 257 -5.34 -13.07 24.02
N GLN A 258 -5.81 -12.14 24.84
CA GLN A 258 -4.94 -11.33 25.68
C GLN A 258 -5.67 -10.47 26.72
N ALA A 259 -4.91 -9.96 27.69
CA ALA A 259 -5.37 -8.98 28.67
C ALA A 259 -5.12 -7.56 28.15
N LEU A 260 -6.16 -6.74 28.09
CA LEU A 260 -6.10 -5.38 27.54
C LEU A 260 -6.82 -4.36 28.42
N HIS A 261 -6.55 -3.08 28.18
CA HIS A 261 -7.46 -1.99 28.55
C HIS A 261 -8.75 -2.08 27.74
N ASN A 262 -9.87 -1.61 28.30
CA ASN A 262 -11.14 -1.60 27.57
C ASN A 262 -11.05 -0.79 26.26
N LYS A 263 -10.36 0.36 26.30
CA LYS A 263 -10.11 1.17 25.10
C LYS A 263 -9.28 0.43 24.03
N CYS A 264 -8.25 -0.30 24.45
CA CYS A 264 -7.42 -1.11 23.55
C CYS A 264 -8.22 -2.27 22.95
N ASN A 265 -9.04 -2.94 23.75
CA ASN A 265 -9.91 -4.02 23.31
C ASN A 265 -10.89 -3.56 22.21
N LEU A 266 -11.50 -2.38 22.38
CA LEU A 266 -12.41 -1.81 21.38
C LEU A 266 -11.72 -1.49 20.04
N GLN A 267 -10.41 -1.28 20.01
CA GLN A 267 -9.65 -1.12 18.76
C GLN A 267 -9.47 -2.43 18.01
N LEU A 268 -9.57 -3.58 18.67
CA LEU A 268 -9.46 -4.92 18.08
C LEU A 268 -10.82 -5.52 17.72
N LYS A 269 -11.85 -4.67 17.62
CA LYS A 269 -13.19 -5.08 17.21
C LYS A 269 -13.12 -5.78 15.86
N GLN A 270 -13.73 -6.96 15.78
CA GLN A 270 -13.77 -7.75 14.57
C GLN A 270 -14.34 -6.94 13.40
N SER A 271 -13.61 -6.97 12.28
CA SER A 271 -14.03 -6.33 11.04
C SER A 271 -15.26 -7.03 10.46
N LYS A 272 -16.24 -6.25 10.03
CA LYS A 272 -17.43 -6.71 9.28
C LYS A 272 -17.23 -6.51 7.78
N MET A 273 -16.07 -6.90 7.29
CA MET A 273 -15.69 -6.81 5.89
C MET A 273 -15.12 -8.16 5.45
N ILE A 274 -15.57 -8.63 4.29
CA ILE A 274 -15.10 -9.84 3.63
C ILE A 274 -14.44 -9.40 2.31
N PRO A 275 -13.10 -9.53 2.17
CA PRO A 275 -12.45 -9.27 0.90
C PRO A 275 -12.75 -10.39 -0.11
N CYS A 276 -13.08 -9.99 -1.33
CA CYS A 276 -13.12 -10.82 -2.53
C CYS A 276 -11.96 -10.39 -3.43
N ILE A 277 -10.97 -11.25 -3.53
CA ILE A 277 -9.64 -10.95 -4.05
C ILE A 277 -9.52 -11.58 -5.42
N PHE A 278 -9.20 -10.75 -6.39
CA PHE A 278 -8.83 -11.12 -7.75
C PHE A 278 -7.41 -10.66 -8.02
N HIS A 279 -6.71 -11.28 -8.95
CA HIS A 279 -5.41 -10.81 -9.38
C HIS A 279 -5.55 -10.04 -10.70
N ASN A 280 -5.14 -8.77 -10.72
CA ASN A 280 -5.32 -7.86 -11.84
C ASN A 280 -6.79 -7.45 -12.09
N LEU A 281 -7.62 -7.44 -11.03
CA LEU A 281 -9.05 -7.10 -11.05
C LEU A 281 -9.35 -5.82 -11.85
N ARG A 282 -8.56 -4.76 -11.59
CA ARG A 282 -8.78 -3.41 -12.10
C ARG A 282 -8.76 -3.34 -13.64
N ASN A 283 -8.01 -4.24 -14.28
CA ASN A 283 -7.79 -4.19 -15.72
C ASN A 283 -8.66 -5.20 -16.49
N TYR A 284 -9.34 -6.14 -15.81
CA TYR A 284 -10.08 -7.21 -16.47
C TYR A 284 -11.41 -7.51 -15.77
N ASP A 285 -11.42 -8.38 -14.76
CA ASP A 285 -12.66 -8.91 -14.15
C ASP A 285 -13.54 -7.83 -13.53
N GLY A 286 -12.94 -6.74 -13.07
CA GLY A 286 -13.66 -5.61 -12.46
C GLY A 286 -14.70 -5.03 -13.40
N HIS A 287 -14.42 -4.97 -14.71
CA HIS A 287 -15.39 -4.48 -15.70
C HIS A 287 -16.60 -5.41 -15.83
N LEU A 288 -16.37 -6.72 -15.84
CA LEU A 288 -17.42 -7.75 -15.92
C LEU A 288 -18.30 -7.72 -14.68
N ILE A 289 -17.67 -7.70 -13.50
CA ILE A 289 -18.36 -7.70 -12.21
C ILE A 289 -19.21 -6.43 -12.05
N MET A 290 -18.67 -5.26 -12.43
CA MET A 290 -19.42 -3.99 -12.30
C MET A 290 -20.70 -3.97 -13.14
N GLN A 291 -20.70 -4.59 -14.33
CA GLN A 291 -21.92 -4.76 -15.13
C GLN A 291 -22.97 -5.62 -14.42
N GLY A 292 -22.54 -6.71 -13.78
CA GLY A 292 -23.43 -7.57 -12.99
C GLY A 292 -23.95 -6.89 -11.72
N LEU A 293 -23.10 -6.13 -11.02
CA LEU A 293 -23.49 -5.41 -9.80
C LEU A 293 -24.54 -4.34 -10.04
N GLY A 294 -24.54 -3.69 -11.20
CA GLY A 294 -25.56 -2.69 -11.57
C GLY A 294 -26.99 -3.24 -11.58
N LYS A 295 -27.16 -4.57 -11.66
CA LYS A 295 -28.47 -5.24 -11.62
C LYS A 295 -29.02 -5.42 -10.20
N LEU A 296 -28.20 -5.24 -9.15
CA LEU A 296 -28.61 -5.40 -7.75
C LEU A 296 -29.34 -4.16 -7.22
N GLN A 297 -30.65 -4.28 -6.98
CA GLN A 297 -31.48 -3.16 -6.52
C GLN A 297 -31.34 -2.86 -5.01
N ASP A 298 -31.18 -3.89 -4.19
CA ASP A 298 -31.16 -3.78 -2.71
C ASP A 298 -29.78 -3.49 -2.11
N HIS A 299 -28.76 -3.32 -2.96
CA HIS A 299 -27.39 -3.10 -2.53
C HIS A 299 -26.96 -1.65 -2.77
N GLU A 300 -26.15 -1.14 -1.85
CA GLU A 300 -25.36 0.06 -2.03
C GLU A 300 -23.99 -0.35 -2.57
N ILE A 301 -23.56 0.32 -3.62
CA ILE A 301 -22.25 0.11 -4.24
C ILE A 301 -21.39 1.33 -3.89
N SER A 302 -20.26 1.08 -3.22
CA SER A 302 -19.25 2.10 -2.93
C SER A 302 -17.99 1.79 -3.72
N VAL A 303 -17.49 2.79 -4.46
CA VAL A 303 -16.37 2.64 -5.39
C VAL A 303 -15.25 3.61 -5.01
N ILE A 304 -14.01 3.12 -5.06
CA ILE A 304 -12.79 3.92 -4.96
C ILE A 304 -12.19 3.98 -6.37
N PRO A 305 -12.48 5.03 -7.15
CA PRO A 305 -12.00 5.13 -8.53
C PRO A 305 -10.50 5.47 -8.56
N ASN A 306 -9.79 4.90 -9.53
CA ASN A 306 -8.46 5.37 -9.94
C ASN A 306 -8.60 6.42 -11.05
N ASN A 307 -9.49 6.15 -12.00
CA ASN A 307 -9.94 7.07 -13.04
C ASN A 307 -11.39 6.69 -13.44
N MET A 308 -11.91 7.26 -14.53
CA MET A 308 -13.30 7.03 -14.96
C MET A 308 -13.59 5.59 -15.41
N GLU A 309 -12.57 4.80 -15.74
CA GLU A 309 -12.72 3.44 -16.26
C GLU A 309 -12.26 2.38 -15.26
N LYS A 310 -11.25 2.72 -14.45
CA LYS A 310 -10.52 1.79 -13.58
C LYS A 310 -10.80 2.09 -12.12
N TYR A 311 -11.15 1.04 -11.38
CA TYR A 311 -11.45 1.12 -9.96
C TYR A 311 -10.35 0.45 -9.13
N ILE A 312 -9.86 1.12 -8.08
CA ILE A 312 -8.87 0.54 -7.14
C ILE A 312 -9.53 -0.56 -6.32
N SER A 313 -10.73 -0.29 -5.84
CA SER A 313 -11.57 -1.21 -5.09
C SER A 313 -13.02 -0.77 -5.24
N PHE A 314 -13.93 -1.72 -5.21
CA PHE A 314 -15.35 -1.46 -5.07
C PHE A 314 -15.95 -2.43 -4.07
N SER A 315 -17.08 -2.07 -3.48
CA SER A 315 -17.68 -2.84 -2.41
C SER A 315 -19.19 -2.78 -2.48
N ILE A 316 -19.82 -3.85 -2.00
CA ILE A 316 -21.27 -3.94 -1.91
C ILE A 316 -21.72 -4.17 -0.48
N ARG A 317 -22.81 -3.50 -0.12
CA ARG A 317 -23.40 -3.51 1.21
C ARG A 317 -24.93 -3.52 1.07
N ARG A 318 -25.65 -4.29 1.90
CA ARG A 318 -27.13 -4.21 1.92
C ARG A 318 -27.56 -2.89 2.56
N ARG A 319 -28.59 -2.24 2.01
CA ARG A 319 -29.08 -0.93 2.49
C ARG A 319 -29.80 -0.99 3.83
N LYS A 320 -30.51 -2.08 4.09
CA LYS A 320 -31.30 -2.32 5.30
C LYS A 320 -30.69 -3.56 5.97
N GLU A 321 -30.37 -3.48 7.28
CA GLU A 321 -29.66 -4.46 8.15
C GLU A 321 -28.27 -3.99 8.59
N ASN A 322 -27.65 -4.68 9.55
CA ASN A 322 -26.31 -4.38 10.11
C ASN A 322 -25.23 -4.91 9.16
N PRO A 323 -24.91 -4.24 8.05
CA PRO A 323 -24.52 -4.97 6.86
C PRO A 323 -23.01 -5.22 6.89
N VAL A 324 -22.66 -6.48 6.66
CA VAL A 324 -21.30 -6.88 6.31
C VAL A 324 -21.01 -6.43 4.89
N THR A 325 -19.85 -5.78 4.72
CA THR A 325 -19.37 -5.31 3.43
C THR A 325 -18.63 -6.43 2.71
N LEU A 326 -19.00 -6.72 1.46
CA LEU A 326 -18.16 -7.51 0.56
C LEU A 326 -17.32 -6.53 -0.27
N GLN A 327 -16.00 -6.62 -0.14
CA GLN A 327 -15.07 -5.67 -0.78
C GLN A 327 -14.25 -6.39 -1.84
N PHE A 328 -14.32 -5.94 -3.08
CA PHE A 328 -13.51 -6.44 -4.18
C PHE A 328 -12.16 -5.72 -4.20
N ILE A 329 -11.08 -6.50 -4.22
CA ILE A 329 -9.71 -6.00 -4.10
C ILE A 329 -8.83 -6.62 -5.18
N ASP A 330 -8.00 -5.79 -5.78
CA ASP A 330 -6.96 -6.19 -6.73
C ASP A 330 -5.66 -6.55 -5.99
N SER A 331 -5.31 -7.84 -5.96
CA SER A 331 -4.06 -8.28 -5.35
C SER A 331 -2.81 -7.80 -6.10
N PHE A 332 -2.90 -7.45 -7.38
CA PHE A 332 -1.76 -6.94 -8.15
C PHE A 332 -1.25 -5.60 -7.61
N GLN A 333 -2.06 -4.85 -6.84
CA GLN A 333 -1.64 -3.58 -6.24
C GLN A 333 -0.63 -3.76 -5.09
N PHE A 334 -0.58 -4.94 -4.49
CA PHE A 334 0.36 -5.25 -3.40
C PHE A 334 1.22 -6.51 -3.66
N LEU A 335 0.91 -7.26 -4.72
CA LEU A 335 1.73 -8.32 -5.30
C LEU A 335 1.96 -7.97 -6.77
N ASN A 336 2.85 -7.00 -7.02
CA ASN A 336 3.04 -6.28 -8.28
C ASN A 336 3.79 -7.07 -9.37
N THR A 337 3.48 -8.36 -9.52
CA THR A 337 4.06 -9.24 -10.53
C THR A 337 3.05 -10.32 -10.90
N SER A 338 3.29 -11.05 -11.99
CA SER A 338 2.38 -12.09 -12.45
C SER A 338 2.26 -13.25 -11.45
N LEU A 339 1.10 -13.92 -11.43
CA LEU A 339 0.90 -15.15 -10.65
C LEU A 339 2.01 -16.18 -10.93
N GLN A 340 2.43 -16.32 -12.18
CA GLN A 340 3.55 -17.19 -12.55
C GLN A 340 4.82 -16.88 -11.74
N LYS A 341 5.26 -15.61 -11.73
CA LYS A 341 6.44 -15.19 -10.98
C LYS A 341 6.23 -15.36 -9.47
N LEU A 342 5.03 -15.14 -8.96
CA LEU A 342 4.72 -15.35 -7.54
C LEU A 342 4.85 -16.82 -7.15
N VAL A 343 4.37 -17.73 -8.00
CA VAL A 343 4.47 -19.17 -7.79
C VAL A 343 5.92 -19.65 -7.86
N GLU A 344 6.69 -19.19 -8.85
CA GLU A 344 8.12 -19.52 -9.01
C GLU A 344 8.98 -19.08 -7.81
N ASN A 345 8.57 -18.02 -7.10
CA ASN A 345 9.26 -17.53 -5.91
C ASN A 345 8.87 -18.25 -4.60
N LEU A 346 7.95 -19.21 -4.65
CA LEU A 346 7.46 -19.92 -3.47
C LEU A 346 7.94 -21.38 -3.47
N ASP A 347 8.38 -21.84 -2.30
CA ASP A 347 8.67 -23.25 -2.09
C ASP A 347 7.40 -24.11 -2.20
N HIS A 348 7.51 -25.30 -2.78
CA HIS A 348 6.38 -26.20 -3.03
C HIS A 348 5.62 -26.59 -1.74
N SER A 349 6.28 -26.58 -0.57
CA SER A 349 5.64 -26.84 0.73
C SER A 349 4.63 -25.75 1.13
N LYS A 350 4.69 -24.56 0.53
CA LYS A 350 3.81 -23.44 0.84
C LYS A 350 2.42 -23.56 0.19
N PHE A 351 2.23 -24.48 -0.74
CA PHE A 351 0.97 -24.71 -1.45
C PHE A 351 0.00 -25.64 -0.70
N SER A 352 -0.05 -25.54 0.63
CA SER A 352 -0.90 -26.38 1.50
C SER A 352 -2.40 -26.30 1.14
N ILE A 353 -2.89 -25.12 0.76
CA ILE A 353 -4.28 -24.94 0.33
C ILE A 353 -4.56 -25.75 -0.94
N MET A 354 -3.69 -25.67 -1.95
CA MET A 354 -3.82 -26.43 -3.19
C MET A 354 -3.81 -27.93 -2.89
N GLN A 355 -2.84 -28.41 -2.10
CA GLN A 355 -2.74 -29.82 -1.70
C GLN A 355 -3.99 -30.32 -0.96
N SER A 356 -4.62 -29.46 -0.15
CA SER A 356 -5.86 -29.80 0.56
C SER A 356 -7.10 -29.85 -0.33
N CYS A 357 -7.11 -29.09 -1.43
CA CYS A 357 -8.24 -29.05 -2.37
C CYS A 357 -8.09 -30.07 -3.50
N ILE A 358 -6.86 -30.53 -3.77
CA ILE A 358 -6.53 -31.30 -4.96
C ILE A 358 -5.75 -32.56 -4.57
N SER A 359 -6.44 -33.70 -4.66
CA SER A 359 -5.88 -35.01 -4.30
C SER A 359 -5.19 -35.75 -5.44
N SER A 360 -4.98 -35.10 -6.60
CA SER A 360 -4.40 -35.73 -7.79
C SER A 360 -2.87 -35.96 -7.65
N PRO A 361 -2.32 -37.08 -8.15
CA PRO A 361 -0.88 -37.27 -8.27
C PRO A 361 -0.23 -36.27 -9.25
N HIS A 362 -1.02 -35.68 -10.16
CA HIS A 362 -0.58 -34.70 -11.14
C HIS A 362 -0.69 -33.25 -10.66
N ARG A 363 -0.96 -33.01 -9.37
CA ARG A 363 -1.16 -31.67 -8.80
C ARG A 363 0.02 -30.72 -9.00
N ASP A 364 1.24 -31.25 -9.08
CA ASP A 364 2.44 -30.42 -9.25
C ASP A 364 2.49 -29.75 -10.63
N LEU A 365 1.72 -30.27 -11.61
CA LEU A 365 1.51 -29.58 -12.88
C LEU A 365 0.78 -28.24 -12.72
N LEU A 366 0.01 -28.05 -11.64
CA LEU A 366 -0.71 -26.81 -11.35
C LEU A 366 0.16 -25.75 -10.65
N LEU A 367 1.41 -26.09 -10.32
CA LEU A 367 2.41 -25.13 -9.81
C LEU A 367 3.11 -24.38 -10.95
N LYS A 368 2.61 -24.52 -12.18
CA LYS A 368 3.05 -23.78 -13.35
C LYS A 368 1.88 -23.04 -13.95
N LYS A 369 2.19 -21.99 -14.72
CA LYS A 369 1.17 -21.25 -15.47
C LYS A 369 0.46 -22.20 -16.43
N GLY A 370 -0.87 -22.25 -16.35
CA GLY A 370 -1.69 -22.99 -17.31
C GLY A 370 -1.50 -22.45 -18.73
N ILE A 371 -1.32 -23.37 -19.67
CA ILE A 371 -1.22 -23.07 -21.09
C ILE A 371 -2.61 -23.21 -21.72
N TYR A 372 -3.17 -22.10 -22.18
CA TYR A 372 -4.56 -22.04 -22.62
C TYR A 372 -4.67 -21.40 -24.02
N PRO A 373 -5.39 -22.02 -24.98
CA PRO A 373 -5.49 -21.52 -26.35
C PRO A 373 -6.61 -20.48 -26.47
N TYR A 374 -6.39 -19.28 -25.92
CA TYR A 374 -7.42 -18.24 -25.77
C TYR A 374 -8.17 -17.89 -27.08
N GLU A 375 -7.46 -17.73 -28.20
CA GLU A 375 -8.08 -17.39 -29.50
C GLU A 375 -8.87 -18.53 -30.12
N TYR A 376 -8.48 -19.78 -29.83
CA TYR A 376 -9.23 -20.95 -30.26
C TYR A 376 -10.56 -21.07 -29.50
N MET A 377 -10.55 -20.69 -28.23
CA MET A 377 -11.71 -20.71 -27.33
C MET A 377 -12.66 -19.55 -27.61
N SER A 378 -13.34 -19.64 -28.76
CA SER A 378 -14.25 -18.62 -29.28
C SER A 378 -15.73 -18.94 -29.11
N SER A 379 -16.09 -20.16 -28.71
CA SER A 379 -17.48 -20.55 -28.49
C SER A 379 -17.61 -21.61 -27.40
N PHE A 380 -18.82 -21.74 -26.83
CA PHE A 380 -19.10 -22.75 -25.81
C PHE A 380 -18.95 -24.18 -26.34
N SER A 381 -19.20 -24.42 -27.64
CA SER A 381 -19.04 -25.76 -28.23
C SER A 381 -17.60 -26.29 -28.16
N LYS A 382 -16.60 -25.40 -28.01
CA LYS A 382 -15.19 -25.78 -27.83
C LYS A 382 -14.94 -26.54 -26.53
N PHE A 383 -15.77 -26.32 -25.51
CA PHE A 383 -15.66 -27.06 -24.25
C PHE A 383 -16.09 -28.53 -24.35
N GLU A 384 -16.83 -28.89 -25.41
CA GLU A 384 -17.28 -30.27 -25.66
C GLU A 384 -16.26 -31.09 -26.46
N GLU A 385 -15.16 -30.46 -26.90
CA GLU A 385 -14.09 -31.15 -27.61
C GLU A 385 -13.33 -32.10 -26.67
N THR A 386 -13.10 -33.32 -27.13
CA THR A 386 -12.46 -34.39 -26.34
C THR A 386 -10.97 -34.56 -26.62
N GLN A 387 -10.41 -33.68 -27.45
CA GLN A 387 -8.99 -33.68 -27.81
C GLN A 387 -8.39 -32.29 -27.60
N LEU A 388 -7.12 -32.25 -27.20
CA LEU A 388 -6.38 -31.00 -27.12
C LEU A 388 -6.24 -30.41 -28.54
N PRO A 389 -6.49 -29.11 -28.73
CA PRO A 389 -6.31 -28.46 -30.03
C PRO A 389 -4.87 -28.62 -30.53
N PRO A 390 -4.65 -28.61 -31.86
CA PRO A 390 -3.30 -28.69 -32.41
C PRO A 390 -2.47 -27.48 -31.99
N ARG A 391 -1.13 -27.64 -31.97
CA ARG A 391 -0.19 -26.56 -31.59
C ARG A 391 -0.41 -25.24 -32.34
N SER A 392 -0.84 -25.29 -33.60
CA SER A 392 -1.17 -24.10 -34.41
C SER A 392 -2.33 -23.28 -33.85
N ALA A 393 -3.22 -23.87 -33.04
CA ALA A 393 -4.34 -23.20 -32.39
C ALA A 393 -3.94 -22.36 -31.16
N PHE A 394 -2.68 -22.45 -30.71
CA PHE A 394 -2.15 -21.69 -29.57
C PHE A 394 -1.44 -20.40 -30.02
N HIS A 395 -1.73 -19.89 -31.22
CA HIS A 395 -1.23 -18.61 -31.67
C HIS A 395 -1.83 -17.47 -30.82
N SER A 396 -1.00 -16.48 -30.48
CA SER A 396 -1.40 -15.28 -29.75
C SER A 396 -1.17 -14.06 -30.63
N SER A 397 -2.23 -13.38 -31.04
CA SER A 397 -2.22 -12.11 -31.75
C SER A 397 -1.66 -10.96 -30.90
N LEU A 398 -1.74 -11.06 -29.56
CA LEU A 398 -1.19 -10.07 -28.64
C LEU A 398 0.35 -10.01 -28.71
N THR A 399 0.98 -11.17 -28.85
CA THR A 399 2.45 -11.31 -28.96
C THR A 399 2.90 -11.54 -30.41
N ASN A 400 1.96 -11.83 -31.31
CA ASN A 400 2.21 -12.28 -32.68
C ASN A 400 3.17 -13.48 -32.75
N GLU A 401 3.00 -14.41 -31.81
CA GLU A 401 3.87 -15.57 -31.64
C GLU A 401 3.03 -16.84 -31.41
N GLY A 402 3.55 -17.97 -31.88
CA GLY A 402 3.04 -19.29 -31.53
C GLY A 402 3.63 -19.81 -30.22
N ILE A 403 3.09 -20.91 -29.72
CA ILE A 403 3.57 -21.57 -28.52
C ILE A 403 4.90 -22.32 -28.73
N SER A 404 5.75 -22.36 -27.71
CA SER A 404 6.96 -23.18 -27.70
C SER A 404 6.64 -24.69 -27.67
N GLU A 405 7.58 -25.55 -28.06
CA GLU A 405 7.39 -27.00 -27.99
C GLU A 405 7.21 -27.46 -26.53
N ALA A 406 8.04 -26.94 -25.62
CA ALA A 406 8.02 -27.29 -24.20
C ALA A 406 6.70 -26.88 -23.52
N ASP A 407 6.14 -25.72 -23.86
CA ASP A 407 4.84 -25.29 -23.31
C ASP A 407 3.69 -26.13 -23.89
N TYR A 408 3.76 -26.53 -25.16
CA TYR A 408 2.75 -27.40 -25.75
C TYR A 408 2.81 -28.82 -25.15
N GLU A 409 4.00 -29.37 -24.93
CA GLU A 409 4.21 -30.62 -24.21
C GLU A 409 3.65 -30.52 -22.78
N HIS A 410 3.86 -29.39 -22.10
CA HIS A 410 3.24 -29.14 -20.79
C HIS A 410 1.70 -29.14 -20.87
N ALA A 411 1.11 -28.49 -21.88
CA ALA A 411 -0.33 -28.50 -22.11
C ALA A 411 -0.87 -29.92 -22.34
N GLN A 412 -0.14 -30.76 -23.10
CA GLN A 412 -0.48 -32.17 -23.31
C GLN A 412 -0.44 -32.97 -22.00
N ASN A 413 0.59 -32.77 -21.19
CA ASN A 413 0.71 -33.42 -19.88
C ASN A 413 -0.44 -33.03 -18.94
N VAL A 414 -0.84 -31.76 -18.93
CA VAL A 414 -2.02 -31.29 -18.19
C VAL A 414 -3.29 -31.94 -18.76
N TRP A 415 -3.51 -31.88 -20.07
CA TRP A 415 -4.68 -32.48 -20.70
C TRP A 415 -4.85 -33.96 -20.32
N ILE A 416 -3.78 -34.76 -20.46
CA ILE A 416 -3.79 -36.20 -20.14
C ILE A 416 -3.98 -36.44 -18.64
N GLY A 417 -3.28 -35.69 -17.78
CA GLY A 417 -3.36 -35.85 -16.33
C GLY A 417 -4.72 -35.50 -15.71
N TRP A 418 -5.59 -34.81 -16.45
CA TRP A 418 -6.86 -34.27 -15.95
C TRP A 418 -8.11 -34.73 -16.73
N LEU A 419 -7.97 -35.40 -17.88
CA LEU A 419 -9.10 -35.99 -18.65
C LEU A 419 -9.22 -37.52 -18.54
N VAL A 420 -8.24 -38.20 -17.94
CA VAL A 420 -8.25 -39.66 -17.75
C VAL A 420 -8.66 -40.04 -16.31
N GLY A 421 -9.30 -39.13 -15.56
CA GLY A 421 -9.71 -39.32 -14.17
C GLY A 421 -11.22 -39.28 -13.97
#